data_AF-A0A257NFW2-F1
#
_entry.id   AF-A0A257NFW2-F1
#
_cell.length_a   1.000
_cell.length_b   1.000
_cell.length_c   1.000
_cell.angle_alpha   90.00
_cell.angle_beta   90.00
_cell.angle_gamma   90.00
#
_symmetry.space_group_name_H-M   'P 1'
#
loop_
_entity.id
_entity.type
_entity.pdbx_description
1 polymer ?
#
loop_
_entity_poly.entity_id
_entity_poly.type
_entity_poly.pdbx_seq_one_letter_code
_entity_poly.pdbx_strand_id
1 'polypeptide(L)'
;MVRCPCCNARLTGAQFCPRCQADLGKVLGCEQLARHWLCKALQFWLANESQIAILALTKSIYLKQTTLALVFRDFIIRQQCQSVLGLLEKKEYTEAKETLSLLRDLSPHNKFLIQLYRFARYLLVKNRLELSTQQTIRTFNELNNN
;
A
#
# COMPACT_ATOMS: atom_id res chain seq x y z
N MET A 1 30.93 8.70 14.29
CA MET A 1 31.56 7.36 14.48
C MET A 1 30.48 6.30 14.29
N VAL A 2 30.59 5.43 13.29
CA VAL A 2 29.57 4.40 13.00
C VAL A 2 29.75 3.23 13.96
N ARG A 3 28.66 2.69 14.49
CA ARG A 3 28.65 1.52 15.39
C ARG A 3 27.91 0.34 14.76
N CYS A 4 28.29 -0.86 15.15
CA CYS A 4 27.62 -2.09 14.72
C CYS A 4 26.18 -2.10 15.24
N PRO A 5 25.17 -2.30 14.37
CA PRO A 5 23.77 -2.38 14.79
C PRO A 5 23.47 -3.64 15.62
N CYS A 6 24.29 -4.70 15.53
CA CYS A 6 24.07 -5.95 16.25
C CYS A 6 24.68 -5.98 17.65
N CYS A 7 25.88 -5.43 17.84
CA CYS A 7 26.64 -5.53 19.11
C CYS A 7 27.22 -4.21 19.62
N ASN A 8 26.91 -3.09 18.95
CA ASN A 8 27.32 -1.74 19.30
C ASN A 8 28.84 -1.46 19.34
N ALA A 9 29.64 -2.38 18.78
CA ALA A 9 31.08 -2.20 18.60
C ALA A 9 31.37 -1.04 17.62
N ARG A 10 32.46 -0.31 17.86
CA ARG A 10 32.92 0.75 16.95
C ARG A 10 33.35 0.12 15.62
N LEU A 11 32.92 0.70 14.50
CA LEU A 11 33.27 0.23 13.17
C LEU A 11 34.35 1.10 12.56
N THR A 12 35.32 0.46 11.90
CA THR A 12 36.42 1.09 11.15
C THR A 12 36.25 0.95 9.63
N GLY A 13 35.01 0.74 9.16
CA GLY A 13 34.70 0.56 7.73
C GLY A 13 34.74 -0.88 7.22
N ALA A 14 35.00 -1.86 8.09
CA ALA A 14 34.99 -3.28 7.73
C ALA A 14 33.58 -3.77 7.32
N GLN A 15 33.52 -4.66 6.31
CA GLN A 15 32.29 -5.33 5.87
C GLN A 15 31.71 -6.24 6.95
N PHE A 16 32.57 -6.85 7.77
CA PHE A 16 32.17 -7.67 8.91
C PHE A 16 32.46 -6.94 10.22
N CYS A 17 31.57 -7.07 11.18
CA CYS A 17 31.83 -6.52 12.51
C CYS A 17 32.96 -7.30 13.20
N PRO A 18 34.03 -6.65 13.71
CA PRO A 18 35.14 -7.35 14.35
C PRO A 18 34.75 -8.08 15.65
N ARG A 19 33.62 -7.69 16.28
CA ARG A 19 33.15 -8.26 17.54
C ARG A 19 32.15 -9.41 17.35
N CYS A 20 31.14 -9.21 16.50
CA CYS A 20 30.06 -10.18 16.33
C CYS A 20 30.03 -10.85 14.94
N GLN A 21 31.00 -10.54 14.07
CA GLN A 21 31.13 -11.08 12.71
C GLN A 21 29.89 -10.90 11.81
N ALA A 22 28.96 -10.02 12.18
CA ALA A 22 27.80 -9.70 11.36
C ALA A 22 28.24 -9.08 10.03
N ASP A 23 27.67 -9.52 8.92
CA ASP A 23 27.84 -8.90 7.59
C ASP A 23 27.07 -7.58 7.54
N LEU A 24 27.81 -6.50 7.71
CA LEU A 24 27.31 -5.12 7.71
C LEU A 24 27.02 -4.62 6.30
N GLY A 25 27.61 -5.23 5.27
CA GLY A 25 27.37 -4.84 3.87
C GLY A 25 25.91 -5.03 3.48
N LYS A 26 25.31 -6.16 3.89
CA LYS A 26 23.88 -6.44 3.65
C LYS A 26 22.97 -5.49 4.44
N VAL A 27 23.29 -5.25 5.71
CA VAL A 27 22.47 -4.38 6.57
C VAL A 27 22.50 -2.94 6.05
N LEU A 28 23.69 -2.39 5.78
CA LEU A 28 23.85 -1.05 5.22
C LEU A 28 23.23 -0.94 3.82
N GLY A 29 23.34 -1.98 3.00
CA GLY A 29 22.69 -2.07 1.69
C GLY A 29 21.16 -1.97 1.79
N CYS A 30 20.54 -2.68 2.73
CA CYS A 30 19.10 -2.57 2.99
C CYS A 30 18.69 -1.15 3.39
N GLU A 31 19.49 -0.45 4.18
CA GLU A 31 19.18 0.95 4.55
C GLU A 31 19.27 1.91 3.36
N GLN A 32 20.28 1.74 2.51
CA GLN A 32 20.43 2.54 1.30
C GLN A 32 19.29 2.29 0.32
N LEU A 33 18.90 1.01 0.13
CA LEU A 33 17.76 0.65 -0.69
C LEU A 33 16.45 1.19 -0.11
N ALA A 34 16.26 1.16 1.21
CA ALA A 34 15.09 1.77 1.85
C ALA A 34 14.98 3.26 1.51
N ARG A 35 16.10 4.01 1.63
CA ARG A 35 16.14 5.43 1.25
C ARG A 35 15.86 5.64 -0.24
N HIS A 36 16.43 4.82 -1.11
CA HIS A 36 16.18 4.88 -2.54
C HIS A 36 14.69 4.71 -2.87
N TRP A 37 14.05 3.69 -2.31
CA TRP A 37 12.62 3.44 -2.50
C TRP A 37 11.75 4.55 -1.91
N LEU A 38 12.14 5.14 -0.78
CA LEU A 38 11.43 6.31 -0.21
C LEU A 38 11.50 7.51 -1.16
N CYS A 39 12.68 7.82 -1.71
CA CYS A 39 12.83 8.89 -2.69
C CYS A 39 11.97 8.64 -3.93
N LYS A 40 11.94 7.39 -4.42
CA LYS A 40 11.06 7.01 -5.54
C LYS A 40 9.59 7.18 -5.22
N ALA A 41 9.16 6.77 -4.02
CA ALA A 41 7.78 6.94 -3.59
C ALA A 41 7.36 8.42 -3.59
N LEU A 42 8.24 9.32 -3.12
CA LEU A 42 8.00 10.77 -3.15
C LEU A 42 7.93 11.30 -4.59
N GLN A 43 8.83 10.87 -5.47
CA GLN A 43 8.82 11.26 -6.89
C GLN A 43 7.52 10.85 -7.59
N PHE A 44 7.11 9.59 -7.44
CA PHE A 44 5.87 9.08 -8.03
C PHE A 44 4.64 9.78 -7.45
N TRP A 45 4.65 10.09 -6.15
CA TRP A 45 3.56 10.84 -5.53
C TRP A 45 3.42 12.25 -6.12
N LEU A 46 4.54 12.97 -6.30
CA LEU A 46 4.54 14.30 -6.94
C LEU A 46 4.12 14.24 -8.41
N ALA A 47 4.35 13.12 -9.09
CA ALA A 47 3.90 12.87 -10.45
C ALA A 47 2.41 12.44 -10.56
N ASN A 48 1.67 12.42 -9.44
CA ASN A 48 0.30 11.89 -9.34
C ASN A 48 0.16 10.39 -9.65
N GLU A 49 1.26 9.63 -9.62
CA GLU A 49 1.27 8.17 -9.79
C GLU A 49 1.06 7.46 -8.44
N SER A 50 -0.11 7.64 -7.85
CA SER A 50 -0.42 7.24 -6.47
C SER A 50 -0.21 5.75 -6.19
N GLN A 51 -0.62 4.86 -7.09
CA GLN A 51 -0.49 3.42 -6.92
C GLN A 51 0.99 2.99 -6.87
N ILE A 52 1.81 3.52 -7.78
CA ILE A 52 3.24 3.22 -7.86
C ILE A 52 3.96 3.81 -6.64
N ALA A 53 3.56 5.01 -6.20
CA ALA A 53 4.07 5.62 -4.98
C ALA A 53 3.83 4.74 -3.74
N ILE A 54 2.62 4.19 -3.59
CA ILE A 54 2.28 3.27 -2.48
C ILE A 54 3.16 2.02 -2.54
N LEU A 55 3.32 1.39 -3.71
CA LEU A 55 4.15 0.20 -3.86
C LEU A 55 5.63 0.47 -3.51
N ALA A 56 6.18 1.60 -3.96
CA ALA A 56 7.53 2.03 -3.63
C ALA A 56 7.69 2.29 -2.13
N LEU A 57 6.69 2.93 -1.50
CA LEU A 57 6.71 3.20 -0.07
C LEU A 57 6.64 1.91 0.76
N THR A 58 5.78 0.96 0.38
CA THR A 58 5.70 -0.37 1.02
C THR A 58 7.06 -1.07 1.00
N LYS A 59 7.78 -1.04 -0.13
CA LYS A 59 9.14 -1.58 -0.23
C LYS A 59 10.12 -0.87 0.72
N SER A 60 10.08 0.47 0.79
CA SER A 60 10.92 1.23 1.72
C SER A 60 10.67 0.82 3.18
N ILE A 61 9.40 0.73 3.59
CA ILE A 61 9.01 0.43 4.97
C ILE A 61 9.39 -1.00 5.34
N TYR A 62 9.20 -1.95 4.42
CA TYR A 62 9.61 -3.34 4.60
C TYR A 62 11.12 -3.48 4.85
N LEU A 63 11.94 -2.71 4.13
CA LEU A 63 13.40 -2.69 4.31
C LEU A 63 13.83 -1.97 5.59
N LYS A 64 13.25 -0.79 5.88
CA LYS A 64 13.52 -0.01 7.09
C LYS A 64 12.39 0.96 7.41
N GLN A 65 11.82 0.82 8.60
CA GLN A 65 10.81 1.74 9.14
C GLN A 65 11.46 3.02 9.65
N THR A 66 11.71 3.97 8.76
CA THR A 66 12.17 5.31 9.15
C THR A 66 10.98 6.18 9.56
N THR A 67 11.20 7.12 10.49
CA THR A 67 10.15 8.06 10.92
C THR A 67 9.52 8.79 9.73
N LEU A 68 10.33 9.24 8.77
CA LEU A 68 9.83 9.91 7.56
C LEU A 68 8.94 8.99 6.71
N ALA A 69 9.33 7.73 6.50
CA ALA A 69 8.52 6.78 5.74
C ALA A 69 7.17 6.50 6.44
N LEU A 70 7.15 6.41 7.78
CA LEU A 70 5.92 6.21 8.55
C LEU A 70 5.01 7.45 8.52
N VAL A 71 5.57 8.66 8.64
CA VAL A 71 4.80 9.90 8.49
C VAL A 71 4.21 9.99 7.08
N PHE A 72 5.00 9.66 6.06
CA PHE A 72 4.53 9.69 4.68
C PHE A 72 3.45 8.63 4.41
N ARG A 73 3.58 7.44 5.01
CA ARG A 73 2.54 6.41 4.99
C ARG A 73 1.22 6.94 5.52
N ASP A 74 1.24 7.55 6.70
CA ASP A 74 0.02 8.04 7.36
C ASP A 74 -0.59 9.22 6.61
N PHE A 75 0.23 10.02 5.91
CA PHE A 75 -0.24 11.02 4.97
C PHE A 75 -0.95 10.40 3.75
N ILE A 76 -0.33 9.43 3.07
CA ILE A 76 -0.92 8.76 1.90
C ILE A 76 -2.23 8.07 2.28
N ILE A 77 -2.28 7.35 3.40
CA ILE A 77 -3.50 6.66 3.85
C ILE A 77 -4.65 7.65 4.01
N ARG A 78 -4.41 8.81 4.64
CA ARG A 78 -5.45 9.84 4.80
C ARG A 78 -5.96 10.38 3.47
N GLN A 79 -5.05 10.73 2.56
CA GLN A 79 -5.40 11.26 1.23
C GLN A 79 -6.18 10.23 0.39
N GLN A 80 -5.70 9.00 0.34
CA GLN A 80 -6.31 7.95 -0.47
C GLN A 80 -7.64 7.46 0.11
N CYS A 81 -7.84 7.49 1.43
CA CYS A 81 -9.15 7.24 2.03
C CYS A 81 -10.20 8.26 1.55
N GLN A 82 -9.85 9.54 1.40
CA GLN A 82 -10.77 10.54 0.84
C GLN A 82 -11.13 10.23 -0.61
N SER A 83 -10.14 9.86 -1.43
CA SER A 83 -10.38 9.42 -2.81
C SER A 83 -11.31 8.20 -2.88
N VAL A 84 -11.05 7.19 -2.04
CA VAL A 84 -11.89 5.98 -1.93
C VAL A 84 -13.34 6.33 -1.60
N LEU A 85 -13.59 7.26 -0.68
CA LEU A 85 -14.96 7.68 -0.35
C LEU A 85 -15.66 8.28 -1.58
N GLY A 86 -14.97 9.09 -2.38
CA GLY A 86 -15.50 9.61 -3.64
C GLY A 86 -15.77 8.53 -4.69
N LEU A 87 -14.90 7.52 -4.81
CA LEU A 87 -15.13 6.36 -5.69
C LEU A 87 -16.36 5.56 -5.25
N LEU A 88 -16.53 5.35 -3.94
CA LEU A 88 -17.69 4.63 -3.40
C LEU A 88 -19.00 5.39 -3.65
N GLU A 89 -18.99 6.72 -3.52
CA GLU A 89 -20.14 7.58 -3.85
C GLU A 89 -20.55 7.45 -5.32
N LYS A 90 -19.56 7.44 -6.22
CA LYS A 90 -19.76 7.24 -7.67
C LYS A 90 -20.08 5.79 -8.07
N LYS A 91 -20.13 4.86 -7.11
CA LYS A 91 -20.31 3.41 -7.34
C LYS A 91 -19.17 2.76 -8.14
N GLU A 92 -17.99 3.38 -8.16
CA GLU A 92 -16.76 2.88 -8.80
C GLU A 92 -16.07 1.85 -7.88
N TYR A 93 -16.81 0.79 -7.52
CA TYR A 93 -16.42 -0.15 -6.47
C TYR A 93 -15.14 -0.94 -6.79
N THR A 94 -14.85 -1.18 -8.07
CA THR A 94 -13.64 -1.91 -8.50
C THR A 94 -12.39 -1.12 -8.15
N GLU A 95 -12.34 0.15 -8.53
CA GLU A 95 -11.19 1.03 -8.28
C GLU A 95 -11.03 1.34 -6.79
N ALA A 96 -12.15 1.53 -6.08
CA ALA A 96 -12.15 1.67 -4.62
C ALA A 96 -11.53 0.43 -3.94
N LYS A 97 -11.90 -0.77 -4.37
CA LYS A 97 -11.37 -2.04 -3.85
C LYS A 97 -9.87 -2.19 -4.13
N GLU A 98 -9.42 -1.85 -5.33
CA GLU A 98 -8.00 -1.91 -5.72
C GLU A 98 -7.14 -0.97 -4.89
N THR A 99 -7.58 0.29 -4.76
CA THR A 99 -6.91 1.29 -3.92
C THR A 99 -6.84 0.82 -2.46
N LEU A 100 -7.94 0.31 -1.90
CA LEU A 100 -7.98 -0.23 -0.54
C LEU A 100 -7.08 -1.46 -0.34
N SER A 101 -6.87 -2.28 -1.38
CA SER A 101 -5.92 -3.39 -1.30
C SER A 101 -4.50 -2.87 -1.11
N LEU A 102 -4.08 -1.86 -1.89
CA LEU A 102 -2.76 -1.25 -1.77
C LEU A 102 -2.56 -0.60 -0.39
N LEU A 103 -3.57 0.13 0.10
CA LEU A 103 -3.51 0.76 1.43
C LEU A 103 -3.42 -0.28 2.56
N ARG A 104 -4.11 -1.42 2.41
CA ARG A 104 -4.03 -2.52 3.37
C ARG A 104 -2.64 -3.14 3.37
N ASP A 105 -2.01 -3.33 2.21
CA ASP A 105 -0.66 -3.88 2.13
C ASP A 105 0.37 -2.91 2.73
N LEU A 106 0.13 -1.61 2.61
CA LEU A 106 0.92 -0.55 3.24
C LEU A 106 0.72 -0.46 4.77
N SER A 107 -0.46 -0.83 5.28
CA SER A 107 -0.77 -0.89 6.72
C SER A 107 -1.64 -2.11 7.09
N PRO A 108 -1.03 -3.31 7.17
CA PRO A 108 -1.78 -4.58 7.26
C PRO A 108 -2.62 -4.75 8.52
N HIS A 109 -2.23 -4.11 9.62
CA HIS A 109 -2.89 -4.23 10.91
C HIS A 109 -3.93 -3.13 11.17
N ASN A 110 -4.16 -2.23 10.20
CA ASN A 110 -5.14 -1.17 10.36
C ASN A 110 -6.57 -1.73 10.23
N LYS A 111 -7.25 -1.85 11.38
CA LYS A 111 -8.62 -2.38 11.46
C LYS A 111 -9.61 -1.63 10.58
N PHE A 112 -9.48 -0.30 10.49
CA PHE A 112 -10.35 0.53 9.67
C PHE A 112 -10.21 0.20 8.17
N LEU A 113 -8.98 0.10 7.66
CA LEU A 113 -8.72 -0.26 6.27
C LEU A 113 -9.22 -1.67 5.93
N ILE A 114 -9.07 -2.62 6.86
CA ILE A 114 -9.59 -3.98 6.70
C ILE A 114 -11.12 -3.97 6.58
N GLN A 115 -11.80 -3.23 7.46
CA GLN A 115 -13.26 -3.11 7.44
C GLN A 115 -13.74 -2.43 6.16
N LEU A 116 -13.12 -1.33 5.77
CA LEU A 116 -13.46 -0.58 4.57
C LEU A 116 -13.26 -1.42 3.30
N TYR A 117 -12.15 -2.17 3.22
CA TYR A 117 -11.91 -3.13 2.13
C TYR A 117 -13.01 -4.20 2.03
N ARG A 118 -13.41 -4.79 3.15
CA ARG A 118 -14.49 -5.80 3.19
C ARG A 118 -15.81 -5.19 2.74
N PHE A 119 -16.11 -3.97 3.16
CA PHE A 119 -17.31 -3.25 2.78
C PHE A 119 -17.34 -2.93 1.28
N ALA A 120 -16.25 -2.38 0.73
CA ALA A 120 -16.13 -2.13 -0.71
C ALA A 120 -16.29 -3.42 -1.53
N ARG A 121 -15.71 -4.54 -1.06
CA ARG A 121 -15.90 -5.86 -1.68
C ARG A 121 -17.36 -6.31 -1.65
N TYR A 122 -18.06 -6.11 -0.53
CA TYR A 122 -19.47 -6.43 -0.43
C TYR A 122 -20.32 -5.61 -1.42
N LEU A 123 -20.10 -4.30 -1.48
CA LEU A 123 -20.80 -3.41 -2.42
C LEU A 123 -20.55 -3.80 -3.88
N LEU A 124 -19.32 -4.17 -4.23
CA LEU A 124 -18.99 -4.67 -5.57
C LEU A 124 -19.80 -5.92 -5.94
N VAL A 125 -19.89 -6.91 -5.03
CA VAL A 125 -20.67 -8.13 -5.28
C VAL A 125 -22.16 -7.82 -5.38
N LYS A 126 -22.68 -7.01 -4.45
CA LYS A 126 -24.09 -6.61 -4.44
C LYS A 126 -24.49 -5.90 -5.74
N ASN A 127 -23.67 -4.97 -6.21
CA ASN A 127 -23.93 -4.23 -7.44
C ASN A 127 -23.92 -5.14 -8.69
N ARG A 128 -23.00 -6.10 -8.76
CA ARG A 128 -22.99 -7.11 -9.84
C ARG A 128 -24.26 -7.97 -9.84
N LEU A 129 -24.73 -8.37 -8.66
CA LEU A 129 -25.97 -9.13 -8.53
C LEU A 129 -27.17 -8.29 -9.01
N GLU A 130 -27.30 -7.05 -8.55
CA GLU A 130 -28.37 -6.13 -8.98
C GLU A 130 -28.39 -5.94 -10.50
N LEU A 131 -27.23 -5.73 -11.13
CA LEU A 131 -27.12 -5.60 -12.58
C LEU A 131 -27.53 -6.88 -13.31
N SER A 132 -27.11 -8.04 -12.81
CA SER A 132 -27.50 -9.34 -13.40
C SER A 132 -29.01 -9.58 -13.31
N THR A 133 -29.62 -9.27 -12.16
CA THR A 133 -31.06 -9.43 -11.96
C THR A 133 -31.86 -8.49 -12.88
N GLN A 134 -31.41 -7.25 -13.04
CA GLN A 134 -32.04 -6.30 -13.95
C GLN A 134 -31.93 -6.74 -15.42
N GLN A 135 -30.80 -7.31 -15.82
CA GLN A 135 -30.64 -7.86 -17.18
C GLN A 135 -31.57 -9.05 -17.43
N THR A 136 -31.68 -9.97 -16.47
CA THR A 136 -32.58 -11.13 -16.57
C THR A 136 -34.05 -10.72 -16.65
N ILE A 137 -34.47 -9.71 -15.88
CA ILE A 137 -35.84 -9.19 -15.94
C ILE A 137 -36.12 -8.55 -17.31
N ARG A 138 -35.15 -7.80 -17.86
CA ARG A 138 -35.30 -7.19 -19.20
C ARG A 138 -35.44 -8.25 -20.29
N THR A 139 -34.57 -9.25 -20.32
CA THR A 139 -34.65 -10.33 -21.33
C THR A 139 -35.93 -11.14 -21.20
N PHE A 140 -36.40 -11.42 -19.97
CA PHE A 140 -37.70 -12.08 -19.78
C PHE A 140 -38.87 -11.25 -20.32
N ASN A 141 -38.87 -9.93 -20.07
CA ASN A 141 -39.92 -9.05 -20.58
C ASN A 141 -39.86 -8.88 -22.11
N GLU A 142 -38.68 -8.90 -22.71
CA GLU A 142 -38.50 -8.88 -24.17
C GLU A 142 -38.98 -10.18 -24.84
N LEU A 143 -38.82 -11.32 -24.18
CA LEU A 143 -39.30 -12.62 -24.67
C LEU A 143 -40.82 -12.78 -24.56
N ASN A 144 -41.47 -12.16 -23.56
CA ASN A 144 -42.93 -12.24 -23.39
C ASN A 144 -43.72 -11.18 -24.18
N ASN A 145 -43.04 -10.18 -24.75
CA ASN A 145 -43.66 -9.14 -25.58
C ASN A 145 -43.53 -9.40 -27.09
N ASN A 146 -42.96 -10.54 -27.49
CA ASN A 146 -42.91 -11.06 -28.87
C ASN A 146 -43.77 -12.32 -28.99
#